data_AF-A0A7K4UKC3-F1
#
_entry.id   AF-A0A7K4UKC3-F1
#
_cell.length_a   1.000
_cell.length_b   1.000
_cell.length_c   1.000
_cell.angle_alpha   90.00
_cell.angle_beta   90.00
_cell.angle_gamma   90.00
#
_symmetry.space_group_name_H-M   'P 1'
#
loop_
_entity.id
_entity.type
_entity.pdbx_description
1 polymer ?
#
loop_
_entity_poly.entity_id
_entity_poly.type
_entity_poly.pdbx_seq_one_letter_code
_entity_poly.pdbx_strand_id
1 'polypeptide(L)'
;MFRKGKKRHSSSSSQSSEISTKSKSVDSSLGGLSRSSTVASLDTDSTKSSGQSNSNSDTCAEFRVKYVGAIEKLKYNESKSLEGPLDLINYIDVAQQDGKLPFVPGEEEFIMGVSKYGIKVSTSDQYDVLHRHALYLIVRMVCYDDGLGAGKSLLALKTTDAASEECSLWVYQCNSLEQAQAICKVLSTAFDSVLMSEKS
;
A
#
# COMPACT_ATOMS: atom_id res chain seq x y z
N MET A 1 40.14 23.09 45.63
CA MET A 1 40.60 23.05 44.23
C MET A 1 39.47 22.52 43.36
N PHE A 2 39.42 23.01 42.11
CA PHE A 2 38.46 22.75 41.02
C PHE A 2 37.11 23.51 41.05
N ARG A 3 36.96 24.31 39.99
CA ARG A 3 36.03 25.43 39.80
C ARG A 3 34.81 25.01 38.98
N LYS A 4 33.65 25.59 39.33
CA LYS A 4 32.34 25.47 38.68
C LYS A 4 32.25 26.47 37.51
N GLY A 5 32.07 25.98 36.28
CA GLY A 5 31.89 26.79 35.06
C GLY A 5 30.43 27.12 34.77
N LYS A 6 30.13 28.39 34.48
CA LYS A 6 28.80 29.02 34.40
C LYS A 6 28.37 29.25 32.95
N LYS A 7 27.08 29.01 32.67
CA LYS A 7 26.32 29.36 31.44
C LYS A 7 26.58 30.79 30.95
N ARG A 8 26.60 30.98 29.63
CA ARG A 8 26.41 32.29 28.97
C ARG A 8 25.36 32.18 27.87
N HIS A 9 24.30 32.98 27.99
CA HIS A 9 23.52 33.51 26.87
C HIS A 9 23.47 35.03 27.05
N SER A 10 23.83 35.79 26.02
CA SER A 10 23.42 37.19 25.85
C SER A 10 23.63 37.57 24.38
N SER A 11 22.54 38.04 23.77
CA SER A 11 22.42 38.66 22.47
C SER A 11 22.80 40.14 22.50
N SER A 12 23.32 40.69 21.40
CA SER A 12 23.13 42.10 21.02
C SER A 12 23.38 42.34 19.52
N SER A 13 22.31 42.80 18.86
CA SER A 13 22.15 43.76 17.76
C SER A 13 23.32 44.55 17.16
N SER A 14 23.22 44.81 15.84
CA SER A 14 23.49 46.08 15.10
C SER A 14 22.85 45.96 13.70
N GLN A 15 21.81 46.74 13.35
CA GLN A 15 21.85 47.96 12.49
C GLN A 15 22.48 47.72 11.09
N SER A 16 22.01 48.18 9.94
CA SER A 16 20.83 48.93 9.43
C SER A 16 21.19 49.27 7.97
N SER A 17 20.27 49.17 7.00
CA SER A 17 20.28 50.03 5.80
C SER A 17 19.02 49.83 4.96
N GLU A 18 18.21 50.88 4.91
CA GLU A 18 17.11 51.10 3.98
C GLU A 18 17.65 51.35 2.56
N ILE A 19 16.92 50.91 1.52
CA ILE A 19 16.66 51.79 0.36
C ILE A 19 15.39 51.37 -0.39
N SER A 20 14.62 52.41 -0.71
CA SER A 20 13.36 52.46 -1.46
C SER A 20 13.63 52.68 -2.95
N THR A 21 12.75 52.19 -3.84
CA THR A 21 12.24 52.84 -5.08
C THR A 21 11.39 51.82 -5.85
N LYS A 22 10.06 51.96 -5.88
CA LYS A 22 9.26 52.71 -6.87
C LYS A 22 9.18 52.04 -8.25
N SER A 23 8.02 51.42 -8.46
CA SER A 23 7.19 51.24 -9.67
C SER A 23 7.75 51.64 -11.04
N LYS A 24 7.48 50.80 -12.07
CA LYS A 24 6.89 51.26 -13.35
C LYS A 24 6.39 50.10 -14.24
N SER A 25 5.11 50.19 -14.57
CA SER A 25 4.40 49.60 -15.71
C SER A 25 4.83 50.22 -17.04
N VAL A 26 4.81 49.45 -18.14
CA VAL A 26 4.36 49.94 -19.46
C VAL A 26 4.02 48.77 -20.41
N ASP A 27 2.86 48.90 -21.04
CA ASP A 27 2.33 48.16 -22.20
C ASP A 27 2.66 48.94 -23.49
N SER A 28 2.88 48.24 -24.60
CA SER A 28 2.59 48.75 -25.95
C SER A 28 2.78 47.69 -27.07
N SER A 29 1.65 47.17 -27.54
CA SER A 29 1.10 47.32 -28.91
C SER A 29 1.90 47.01 -30.20
N LEU A 30 1.24 46.19 -31.03
CA LEU A 30 0.95 46.32 -32.47
C LEU A 30 2.04 46.16 -33.54
N GLY A 31 1.82 45.14 -34.40
CA GLY A 31 1.85 45.31 -35.85
C GLY A 31 2.89 44.50 -36.61
N GLY A 32 2.47 43.67 -37.57
CA GLY A 32 3.41 43.17 -38.59
C GLY A 32 3.04 41.94 -39.41
N LEU A 33 2.08 42.09 -40.33
CA LEU A 33 2.06 41.52 -41.69
C LEU A 33 1.92 40.00 -41.92
N SER A 34 0.77 39.68 -42.53
CA SER A 34 0.42 38.48 -43.27
C SER A 34 1.41 38.06 -44.35
N ARG A 35 1.56 36.75 -44.58
CA ARG A 35 1.73 36.14 -45.92
C ARG A 35 1.03 34.78 -45.99
N SER A 36 0.09 34.67 -46.92
CA SER A 36 -0.66 33.48 -47.28
C SER A 36 0.13 32.62 -48.28
N SER A 37 0.06 31.29 -48.17
CA SER A 37 -0.04 30.40 -49.35
C SER A 37 -0.47 29.00 -48.95
N THR A 38 -1.36 28.46 -49.78
CA THR A 38 -2.06 27.17 -49.81
C THR A 38 -1.16 25.95 -49.98
N VAL A 39 -1.53 24.83 -49.36
CA VAL A 39 -1.59 23.52 -50.05
C VAL A 39 -2.56 22.57 -49.33
N ALA A 40 -3.38 21.90 -50.14
CA ALA A 40 -4.37 20.90 -49.76
C ALA A 40 -3.70 19.58 -49.33
N SER A 41 -4.31 18.88 -48.38
CA SER A 41 -4.24 17.41 -48.31
C SER A 41 -5.50 16.89 -47.63
N LEU A 42 -6.14 15.98 -48.36
CA LEU A 42 -7.23 15.13 -47.93
C LEU A 42 -6.72 14.16 -46.86
N ASP A 43 -7.56 13.82 -45.89
CA ASP A 43 -7.99 12.43 -45.63
C ASP A 43 -8.32 12.14 -44.16
N THR A 44 -9.36 11.31 -44.04
CA THR A 44 -9.82 10.53 -42.88
C THR A 44 -10.61 11.25 -41.78
N ASP A 45 -11.92 11.30 -42.02
CA ASP A 45 -12.95 11.26 -40.99
C ASP A 45 -12.82 9.94 -40.19
N SER A 46 -11.94 9.93 -39.21
CA SER A 46 -11.93 8.90 -38.18
C SER A 46 -12.88 9.34 -37.10
N THR A 47 -14.13 8.89 -37.23
CA THR A 47 -15.08 8.82 -36.13
C THR A 47 -14.40 8.15 -34.94
N LYS A 48 -13.90 8.96 -34.00
CA LYS A 48 -13.62 8.49 -32.65
C LYS A 48 -14.99 8.11 -32.08
N SER A 49 -15.36 6.86 -32.27
CA SER A 49 -16.34 6.24 -31.40
C SER A 49 -15.82 6.48 -29.99
N SER A 50 -16.55 7.27 -29.22
CA SER A 50 -16.52 7.22 -27.78
C SER A 50 -17.03 5.84 -27.40
N GLY A 51 -16.18 4.84 -27.61
CA GLY A 51 -16.26 3.53 -26.99
C GLY A 51 -16.10 3.79 -25.51
N GLN A 52 -17.24 4.01 -24.87
CA GLN A 52 -17.44 3.84 -23.46
C GLN A 52 -17.02 2.40 -23.14
N SER A 53 -15.73 2.22 -22.90
CA SER A 53 -15.21 0.98 -22.38
C SER A 53 -15.73 0.90 -20.96
N ASN A 54 -16.81 0.15 -20.79
CA ASN A 54 -17.09 -0.55 -19.55
C ASN A 54 -15.88 -1.45 -19.27
N SER A 55 -14.80 -0.85 -18.78
CA SER A 55 -13.72 -1.57 -18.13
C SER A 55 -14.24 -1.96 -16.75
N ASN A 56 -15.05 -3.01 -16.72
CA ASN A 56 -14.88 -4.00 -15.66
C ASN A 56 -13.47 -4.60 -15.84
N SER A 57 -12.42 -3.78 -15.66
CA SER A 57 -11.08 -4.32 -15.53
C SER A 57 -11.13 -5.08 -14.23
N ASP A 58 -11.14 -6.41 -14.30
CA ASP A 58 -10.88 -7.27 -13.15
C ASP A 58 -9.68 -6.68 -12.43
N THR A 59 -9.92 -6.04 -11.28
CA THR A 59 -8.93 -5.26 -10.52
C THR A 59 -7.98 -6.23 -9.83
N CYS A 60 -7.14 -6.87 -10.64
CA CYS A 60 -6.11 -7.79 -10.20
C CYS A 60 -4.80 -7.02 -10.10
N ALA A 61 -4.27 -6.90 -8.88
CA ALA A 61 -2.97 -6.28 -8.63
C ALA A 61 -2.01 -7.34 -8.09
N GLU A 62 -0.78 -7.35 -8.60
CA GLU A 62 0.26 -8.29 -8.20
C GLU A 62 1.40 -7.56 -7.47
N PHE A 63 1.89 -8.18 -6.40
CA PHE A 63 2.90 -7.61 -5.52
C PHE A 63 3.96 -8.67 -5.21
N ARG A 64 5.23 -8.26 -5.17
CA ARG A 64 6.33 -9.10 -4.68
C ARG A 64 6.42 -9.00 -3.17
N VAL A 65 6.32 -10.11 -2.46
CA VAL A 65 6.36 -10.18 -0.99
C VAL A 65 7.24 -11.34 -0.54
N LYS A 66 7.74 -11.29 0.70
CA LYS A 66 8.40 -12.43 1.34
C LYS A 66 7.43 -13.13 2.28
N TYR A 67 7.53 -14.46 2.38
CA TYR A 67 6.69 -15.24 3.29
C TYR A 67 7.41 -15.48 4.62
N VAL A 68 6.76 -15.08 5.73
CA VAL A 68 7.31 -15.26 7.08
C VAL A 68 6.90 -16.64 7.62
N GLY A 69 5.63 -17.00 7.46
CA GLY A 69 5.11 -18.29 7.89
C GLY A 69 3.61 -18.26 8.15
N ALA A 70 3.09 -19.37 8.68
CA ALA A 70 1.70 -19.52 9.06
C ALA A 70 1.53 -20.26 10.37
N ILE A 71 0.40 -19.98 11.04
CA ILE A 71 -0.09 -20.73 12.18
C ILE A 71 -1.48 -21.23 11.80
N GLU A 72 -1.56 -22.50 11.44
CA GLU A 72 -2.78 -23.13 10.92
C GLU A 72 -3.56 -23.85 12.02
N LYS A 73 -4.87 -24.04 11.78
CA LYS A 73 -5.76 -24.87 12.61
C LYS A 73 -5.82 -24.43 14.08
N LEU A 74 -5.85 -23.13 14.31
CA LEU A 74 -6.12 -22.57 15.63
C LEU A 74 -7.55 -22.89 16.03
N LYS A 75 -7.71 -23.46 17.23
CA LYS A 75 -9.01 -23.82 17.79
C LYS A 75 -9.86 -22.57 18.05
N TYR A 76 -11.18 -22.73 17.93
CA TYR A 76 -12.18 -21.68 18.14
C TYR A 76 -11.98 -20.82 19.41
N ASN A 77 -11.53 -21.42 20.52
CA ASN A 77 -11.32 -20.68 21.78
C ASN A 77 -10.16 -19.67 21.67
N GLU A 78 -9.10 -20.00 20.95
CA GLU A 78 -7.98 -19.09 20.70
C GLU A 78 -8.32 -18.09 19.60
N SER A 79 -9.15 -18.48 18.63
CA SER A 79 -9.59 -17.58 17.56
C SER A 79 -10.53 -16.47 18.06
N LYS A 80 -11.31 -16.72 19.13
CA LYS A 80 -12.14 -15.74 19.83
C LYS A 80 -11.33 -14.65 20.51
N SER A 81 -10.17 -14.98 21.08
CA SER A 81 -9.28 -13.95 21.66
C SER A 81 -8.65 -13.03 20.62
N LEU A 82 -8.74 -13.36 19.32
CA LEU A 82 -8.20 -12.58 18.21
C LEU A 82 -9.28 -11.74 17.52
N GLU A 83 -10.11 -11.05 18.30
CA GLU A 83 -11.22 -10.24 17.78
C GLU A 83 -10.73 -8.90 17.22
N GLY A 84 -9.73 -8.29 17.88
CA GLY A 84 -9.14 -7.02 17.50
C GLY A 84 -7.89 -7.13 16.62
N PRO A 85 -7.53 -6.04 15.90
CA PRO A 85 -6.27 -5.98 15.16
C PRO A 85 -5.04 -6.00 16.09
N LEU A 86 -5.15 -5.42 17.29
CA LEU A 86 -4.05 -5.42 18.27
C LEU A 86 -3.82 -6.81 18.87
N ASP A 87 -4.89 -7.58 19.10
CA ASP A 87 -4.78 -8.95 19.60
C ASP A 87 -4.09 -9.85 18.58
N LEU A 88 -4.39 -9.66 17.29
CA LEU A 88 -3.72 -10.37 16.20
C LEU A 88 -2.23 -10.06 16.13
N ILE A 89 -1.85 -8.78 16.23
CA ILE A 89 -0.43 -8.36 16.26
C ILE A 89 0.26 -9.00 17.46
N ASN A 90 -0.30 -8.83 18.67
CA ASN A 90 0.28 -9.36 19.89
C ASN A 90 0.41 -10.89 19.85
N TYR A 91 -0.54 -11.61 19.25
CA TYR A 91 -0.44 -13.06 19.10
C TYR A 91 0.71 -13.48 18.18
N ILE A 92 0.93 -12.74 17.09
CA ILE A 92 2.05 -12.99 16.19
C ILE A 92 3.38 -12.69 16.88
N ASP A 93 3.47 -11.58 17.63
CA ASP A 93 4.67 -11.22 18.39
C ASP A 93 5.04 -12.32 19.40
N VAL A 94 4.05 -12.82 20.15
CA VAL A 94 4.25 -13.94 21.09
C VAL A 94 4.65 -15.21 20.33
N ALA A 95 4.03 -15.50 19.18
CA ALA A 95 4.40 -16.66 18.38
C ALA A 95 5.83 -16.58 17.82
N GLN A 96 6.34 -15.39 17.51
CA GLN A 96 7.73 -15.18 17.13
C GLN A 96 8.69 -15.37 18.32
N GLN A 97 8.32 -14.85 19.49
CA GLN A 97 9.09 -15.07 20.74
C GLN A 97 9.15 -16.54 21.14
N ASP A 98 8.05 -17.28 20.94
CA ASP A 98 7.96 -18.73 21.16
C ASP A 98 8.72 -19.55 20.09
N GLY A 99 9.20 -18.91 19.02
CA GLY A 99 9.87 -19.59 17.90
C GLY A 99 8.94 -20.38 16.97
N LYS A 100 7.62 -20.15 17.04
CA LYS A 100 6.63 -20.74 16.10
C LYS A 100 6.65 -20.05 14.74
N LEU A 101 7.03 -18.77 14.71
CA LEU A 101 7.27 -17.99 13.51
C LEU A 101 8.67 -17.37 13.57
N PRO A 102 9.38 -17.24 12.45
CA PRO A 102 10.63 -16.49 12.44
C PRO A 102 10.38 -14.98 12.53
N PHE A 103 11.33 -14.24 13.11
CA PHE A 103 11.33 -12.78 13.08
C PHE A 103 11.64 -12.22 11.69
N VAL A 104 12.51 -12.90 10.94
CA VAL A 104 12.97 -12.50 9.62
C VAL A 104 12.61 -13.60 8.62
N PRO A 105 11.87 -13.30 7.54
CA PRO A 105 11.54 -14.28 6.51
C PRO A 105 12.79 -14.72 5.74
N GLY A 106 12.66 -15.81 4.96
CA GLY A 106 13.69 -16.21 3.99
C GLY A 106 13.91 -15.15 2.89
N GLU A 107 14.95 -15.35 2.09
CA GLU A 107 15.27 -14.44 0.98
C GLU A 107 14.37 -14.60 -0.24
N GLU A 108 13.65 -15.71 -0.34
CA GLU A 108 12.76 -16.01 -1.45
C GLU A 108 11.57 -15.04 -1.53
N GLU A 109 11.32 -14.52 -2.74
CA GLU A 109 10.17 -13.66 -3.02
C GLU A 109 9.05 -14.45 -3.71
N PHE A 110 7.82 -14.12 -3.34
CA PHE A 110 6.59 -14.68 -3.89
C PHE A 110 5.77 -13.58 -4.55
N ILE A 111 4.94 -13.97 -5.51
CA ILE A 111 3.97 -13.09 -6.16
C ILE A 111 2.63 -13.25 -5.44
N MET A 112 2.19 -12.18 -4.78
CA MET A 112 0.87 -12.05 -4.17
C MET A 112 -0.06 -11.29 -5.12
N GLY A 113 -1.00 -12.01 -5.73
CA GLY A 113 -2.08 -11.44 -6.53
C GLY A 113 -3.33 -11.21 -5.68
N VAL A 114 -3.84 -9.98 -5.68
CA VAL A 114 -5.06 -9.58 -4.97
C VAL A 114 -6.13 -9.22 -5.99
N SER A 115 -7.32 -9.82 -5.87
CA SER A 115 -8.44 -9.59 -6.79
C SER A 115 -9.80 -9.81 -6.08
N LYS A 116 -10.90 -9.64 -6.81
CA LYS A 116 -12.26 -9.97 -6.33
C LYS A 116 -12.45 -11.44 -5.91
N TYR A 117 -11.56 -12.34 -6.31
CA TYR A 117 -11.60 -13.74 -5.89
C TYR A 117 -10.91 -13.99 -4.54
N GLY A 118 -10.09 -13.04 -4.07
CA GLY A 118 -9.28 -13.16 -2.86
C GLY A 118 -7.79 -12.93 -3.14
N ILE A 119 -6.94 -13.61 -2.38
CA ILE A 119 -5.48 -13.50 -2.46
C ILE A 119 -4.89 -14.82 -2.95
N LYS A 120 -4.07 -14.76 -4.00
CA LYS A 120 -3.29 -15.88 -4.53
C LYS A 120 -1.81 -15.61 -4.28
N VAL A 121 -1.08 -16.58 -3.72
CA VAL A 121 0.37 -16.50 -3.53
C VAL A 121 1.04 -17.60 -4.34
N SER A 122 1.96 -17.23 -5.23
CA SER A 122 2.70 -18.16 -6.09
C SER A 122 4.20 -17.87 -6.06
N THR A 123 5.00 -18.83 -6.50
CA THR A 123 6.43 -18.65 -6.75
C THR A 123 6.69 -17.53 -7.75
N SER A 124 7.89 -16.95 -7.74
CA SER A 124 8.25 -15.82 -8.60
C SER A 124 8.22 -16.14 -10.10
N ASP A 125 8.39 -17.42 -10.45
CA ASP A 125 8.29 -17.94 -11.82
C ASP A 125 6.85 -18.29 -12.22
N GLN A 126 5.89 -18.15 -11.30
CA GLN A 126 4.45 -18.41 -11.46
C GLN A 126 4.08 -19.86 -11.83
N TYR A 127 5.01 -20.81 -11.68
CA TYR A 127 4.71 -22.22 -11.93
C TYR A 127 3.91 -22.84 -10.79
N ASP A 128 4.29 -22.55 -9.54
CA ASP A 128 3.67 -23.17 -8.36
C ASP A 128 2.84 -22.16 -7.57
N VAL A 129 1.61 -22.55 -7.23
CA VAL A 129 0.73 -21.77 -6.35
C VAL A 129 0.81 -22.36 -4.95
N LEU A 130 1.35 -21.57 -4.02
CA LEU A 130 1.47 -21.94 -2.61
C LEU A 130 0.11 -21.88 -1.92
N HIS A 131 -0.57 -20.74 -2.06
CA HIS A 131 -1.80 -20.47 -1.31
C HIS A 131 -2.86 -19.78 -2.16
N ARG A 132 -4.12 -20.12 -1.88
CA ARG A 132 -5.30 -19.43 -2.37
C ARG A 132 -6.22 -19.12 -1.18
N HIS A 133 -6.21 -17.87 -0.75
CA HIS A 133 -7.08 -17.35 0.31
C HIS A 133 -8.32 -16.76 -0.34
N ALA A 134 -9.38 -17.56 -0.45
CA ALA A 134 -10.64 -17.11 -1.07
C ALA A 134 -11.24 -15.93 -0.29
N LEU A 135 -11.78 -14.93 -1.00
CA LEU A 135 -12.23 -13.67 -0.39
C LEU A 135 -13.23 -13.90 0.76
N TYR A 136 -14.16 -14.84 0.61
CA TYR A 136 -15.19 -15.14 1.61
C TYR A 136 -14.66 -15.81 2.90
N LEU A 137 -13.44 -16.35 2.88
CA LEU A 137 -12.77 -16.96 4.04
C LEU A 137 -11.84 -15.99 4.75
N ILE A 138 -11.56 -14.83 4.17
CA ILE A 138 -10.71 -13.81 4.79
C ILE A 138 -11.54 -13.06 5.83
N VAL A 139 -11.12 -13.16 7.09
CA VAL A 139 -11.78 -12.47 8.21
C VAL A 139 -11.24 -11.05 8.36
N ARG A 140 -9.91 -10.89 8.27
CA ARG A 140 -9.23 -9.60 8.43
C ARG A 140 -7.82 -9.68 7.84
N MET A 141 -7.34 -8.53 7.35
CA MET A 141 -5.91 -8.31 7.10
C MET A 141 -5.44 -7.07 7.87
N VAL A 142 -4.29 -7.16 8.53
CA VAL A 142 -3.68 -6.06 9.29
C VAL A 142 -2.29 -5.79 8.74
N CYS A 143 -2.02 -4.52 8.43
CA CYS A 143 -0.68 -4.04 8.09
C CYS A 143 -0.08 -3.34 9.32
N TYR A 144 1.13 -3.70 9.73
CA TYR A 144 1.83 -3.10 10.86
C TYR A 144 3.35 -3.11 10.67
N ASP A 145 4.07 -2.32 11.47
CA ASP A 145 5.54 -2.30 11.50
C ASP A 145 6.06 -3.44 12.37
N ASP A 146 7.12 -4.14 11.95
CA ASP A 146 7.69 -5.28 12.67
C ASP A 146 8.32 -4.91 14.03
N GLY A 147 8.56 -3.63 14.30
CA GLY A 147 9.11 -3.15 15.57
C GLY A 147 10.58 -3.51 15.79
N LEU A 148 11.27 -4.07 14.77
CA LEU A 148 12.67 -4.52 14.88
C LEU A 148 13.68 -3.42 14.50
N GLY A 149 13.20 -2.22 14.20
CA GLY A 149 14.01 -1.05 13.89
C GLY A 149 14.44 -0.92 12.42
N ALA A 150 14.24 -1.96 11.62
CA ALA A 150 14.45 -1.90 10.17
C ALA A 150 13.29 -1.28 9.39
N GLY A 151 12.16 -1.02 10.06
CA GLY A 151 10.96 -0.41 9.48
C GLY A 151 10.31 -1.29 8.42
N LYS A 152 10.34 -2.63 8.61
CA LYS A 152 9.69 -3.54 7.67
C LYS A 152 8.20 -3.58 7.97
N SER A 153 7.39 -3.66 6.91
CA SER A 153 5.95 -3.73 7.03
C SER A 153 5.48 -5.16 6.86
N LEU A 154 4.77 -5.67 7.87
CA LEU A 154 4.17 -6.99 7.86
C LEU A 154 2.69 -6.91 7.52
N LEU A 155 2.22 -7.92 6.79
CA LEU A 155 0.81 -8.20 6.55
C LEU A 155 0.43 -9.48 7.28
N ALA A 156 -0.42 -9.34 8.30
CA ALA A 156 -1.05 -10.44 8.99
C ALA A 156 -2.45 -10.69 8.41
N LEU A 157 -2.64 -11.85 7.80
CA LEU A 157 -3.91 -12.29 7.25
C LEU A 157 -4.54 -13.34 8.17
N LYS A 158 -5.74 -13.04 8.67
CA LYS A 158 -6.57 -14.00 9.42
C LYS A 158 -7.60 -14.60 8.46
N THR A 159 -7.55 -15.91 8.27
CA THR A 159 -8.54 -16.68 7.50
C THR A 159 -9.28 -17.67 8.39
N THR A 160 -10.47 -18.04 8.00
CA THR A 160 -11.24 -19.11 8.64
C THR A 160 -11.53 -20.24 7.65
N ASP A 161 -12.04 -21.35 8.15
CA ASP A 161 -12.50 -22.47 7.35
C ASP A 161 -13.98 -22.32 6.97
N ALA A 162 -14.49 -23.24 6.13
CA ALA A 162 -15.88 -23.18 5.67
C ALA A 162 -16.90 -23.34 6.80
N ALA A 163 -16.55 -24.01 7.90
CA ALA A 163 -17.42 -24.18 9.06
C ALA A 163 -17.29 -23.02 10.08
N SER A 164 -16.34 -22.11 9.91
CA SER A 164 -16.03 -21.02 10.86
C SER A 164 -15.67 -21.52 12.27
N GLU A 165 -15.06 -22.71 12.35
CA GLU A 165 -14.64 -23.35 13.59
C GLU A 165 -13.13 -23.21 13.83
N GLU A 166 -12.36 -23.15 12.75
CA GLU A 166 -10.90 -23.03 12.79
C GLU A 166 -10.43 -21.70 12.17
N CYS A 167 -9.31 -21.22 12.67
CA CYS A 167 -8.66 -20.02 12.17
C CYS A 167 -7.22 -20.34 11.77
N SER A 168 -6.74 -19.69 10.71
CA SER A 168 -5.34 -19.73 10.31
C SER A 168 -4.80 -18.30 10.15
N LEU A 169 -3.56 -18.10 10.58
CA LEU A 169 -2.85 -16.84 10.47
C LEU A 169 -1.73 -17.00 9.44
N TRP A 170 -1.62 -16.05 8.53
CA TRP A 170 -0.58 -16.03 7.50
C TRP A 170 0.15 -14.70 7.58
N VAL A 171 1.48 -14.74 7.62
CA VAL A 171 2.30 -13.54 7.78
C VAL A 171 3.21 -13.37 6.57
N TYR A 172 3.15 -12.19 5.97
CA TYR A 172 3.96 -11.79 4.83
C TYR A 172 4.71 -10.51 5.15
N GLN A 173 5.90 -10.35 4.60
CA GLN A 173 6.68 -9.12 4.68
C GLN A 173 6.67 -8.41 3.33
N CYS A 174 6.26 -7.14 3.35
CA CYS A 174 6.30 -6.27 2.19
C CYS A 174 7.66 -5.57 2.04
N ASN A 175 7.95 -5.12 0.84
CA ASN A 175 9.16 -4.37 0.52
C ASN A 175 9.10 -2.92 1.05
N SER A 176 7.90 -2.37 1.21
CA SER A 176 7.68 -1.03 1.78
C SER A 176 6.29 -0.91 2.42
N LEU A 177 6.11 0.13 3.26
CA LEU A 177 4.81 0.49 3.83
C LEU A 177 3.80 0.87 2.75
N GLU A 178 4.25 1.57 1.70
CA GLU A 178 3.40 1.96 0.56
C GLU A 178 2.82 0.71 -0.14
N GLN A 179 3.66 -0.31 -0.35
CA GLN A 179 3.20 -1.57 -0.94
C GLN A 179 2.18 -2.27 -0.04
N ALA A 180 2.44 -2.34 1.27
CA ALA A 180 1.53 -2.97 2.21
C ALA A 180 0.16 -2.25 2.26
N GLN A 181 0.17 -0.92 2.26
CA GLN A 181 -1.04 -0.10 2.18
C GLN A 181 -1.79 -0.28 0.84
N ALA A 182 -1.06 -0.39 -0.28
CA ALA A 182 -1.66 -0.66 -1.58
C ALA A 182 -2.37 -2.03 -1.60
N ILE A 183 -1.76 -3.07 -1.03
CA ILE A 183 -2.37 -4.40 -0.88
C ILE A 183 -3.67 -4.32 -0.05
N CYS A 184 -3.64 -3.64 1.12
CA CYS A 184 -4.83 -3.42 1.93
C CYS A 184 -5.92 -2.66 1.18
N LYS A 185 -5.56 -1.64 0.40
CA LYS A 185 -6.50 -0.83 -0.39
C LYS A 185 -7.19 -1.67 -1.47
N VAL A 186 -6.42 -2.46 -2.23
CA VAL A 186 -6.98 -3.35 -3.27
C VAL A 186 -7.90 -4.39 -2.65
N LEU A 187 -7.51 -4.99 -1.51
CA LEU A 187 -8.37 -5.95 -0.82
C LEU A 187 -9.68 -5.30 -0.31
N SER A 188 -9.61 -4.09 0.23
CA SER A 188 -10.81 -3.34 0.63
C SER A 188 -11.73 -3.09 -0.56
N THR A 189 -11.19 -2.64 -1.69
CA THR A 189 -11.96 -2.44 -2.93
C THR A 189 -12.56 -3.74 -3.45
N ALA A 190 -11.87 -4.87 -3.29
CA ALA A 190 -12.39 -6.19 -3.65
C ALA A 190 -13.61 -6.57 -2.79
N PHE A 191 -13.57 -6.35 -1.47
CA PHE A 191 -14.72 -6.55 -0.59
C PHE A 191 -15.90 -5.64 -0.97
N ASP A 192 -15.65 -4.34 -1.16
CA ASP A 192 -16.68 -3.37 -1.54
C ASP A 192 -17.33 -3.73 -2.89
N SER A 193 -16.53 -4.17 -3.86
CA SER A 193 -17.02 -4.55 -5.19
C SER A 193 -17.97 -5.74 -5.16
N VAL A 194 -17.70 -6.75 -4.33
CA VAL A 194 -18.55 -7.95 -4.24
C VAL A 194 -19.85 -7.61 -3.50
N LEU A 195 -19.81 -6.76 -2.47
CA LEU A 195 -20.99 -6.33 -1.74
C LEU A 195 -21.92 -5.41 -2.55
N MET A 196 -21.36 -4.58 -3.43
CA MET A 196 -22.13 -3.63 -4.25
C MET A 196 -22.72 -4.26 -5.52
N SER A 197 -22.30 -5.48 -5.90
CA SER A 197 -22.74 -6.16 -7.12
C SER A 197 -24.22 -6.61 -7.08
N GLU A 198 -24.86 -6.64 -5.92
CA GLU A 198 -26.28 -7.05 -5.78
C GLU A 198 -27.30 -5.94 -6.09
N LYS A 199 -26.84 -4.73 -6.44
CA LYS A 199 -27.72 -3.56 -6.69
C LYS A 199 -27.98 -3.24 -8.17
N SER A 200 -27.71 -4.15 -9.11
CA SER A 200 -27.95 -3.93 -10.55
C SER A 200 -29.00 -4.85 -11.14
#